data_AF-A0A963K6Q1-F1
#
_entry.id   AF-A0A963K6Q1-F1
#
_cell.length_a   1.000
_cell.length_b   1.000
_cell.length_c   1.000
_cell.angle_alpha   90.00
_cell.angle_beta   90.00
_cell.angle_gamma   90.00
#
_symmetry.space_group_name_H-M   'P 1'
#
loop_
_entity.id
_entity.type
_entity.pdbx_description
1 polymer ?
#
loop_
_entity_poly.entity_id
_entity_poly.type
_entity_poly.pdbx_seq_one_letter_code
_entity_poly.pdbx_strand_id
1 'polypeptide(L)'
;MRFLGALSLGLVGPVVVAPLAVALPIAGTAPSARPEGAPTIEQFDPPEGWMERALRGISEPIPGGLEFLQDQGAWFTPFNHPNATGRYDIRGLHGSEGTPSG
;
A
#
# COMPACT_ATOMS: atom_id res chain seq x y z
N MET A 1 66.32 -28.21 -17.60
CA MET A 1 66.08 -29.29 -16.63
C MET A 1 65.08 -28.79 -15.58
N ARG A 2 63.98 -29.51 -15.40
CA ARG A 2 63.19 -29.68 -14.15
C ARG A 2 62.20 -28.58 -13.70
N PHE A 3 60.92 -28.88 -13.99
CA PHE A 3 59.66 -28.73 -13.23
C PHE A 3 59.57 -27.80 -12.01
N LEU A 4 58.53 -26.97 -11.99
CA LEU A 4 57.57 -26.77 -10.89
C LEU A 4 56.41 -25.91 -11.46
N GLY A 5 55.14 -26.30 -11.49
CA GLY A 5 54.34 -26.97 -10.47
C GLY A 5 53.12 -26.06 -10.26
N ALA A 6 52.07 -26.26 -11.06
CA ALA A 6 50.83 -25.48 -10.98
C ALA A 6 50.07 -25.88 -9.71
N LEU A 7 49.91 -24.93 -8.78
CA LEU A 7 49.05 -25.08 -7.61
C LEU A 7 47.86 -24.14 -7.77
N SER A 8 46.82 -24.62 -8.44
CA SER A 8 45.52 -23.93 -8.47
C SER A 8 44.85 -24.10 -7.11
N LEU A 9 44.89 -23.06 -6.29
CA LEU A 9 44.19 -22.98 -5.02
C LEU A 9 42.71 -22.70 -5.30
N GLY A 10 41.87 -23.72 -5.20
CA GLY A 10 40.42 -23.58 -5.30
C GLY A 10 39.89 -22.81 -4.09
N LEU A 11 39.51 -21.55 -4.30
CA LEU A 11 38.85 -20.73 -3.30
C LEU A 11 37.40 -21.19 -3.14
N VAL A 12 37.14 -22.07 -2.18
CA VAL A 12 35.77 -22.38 -1.74
C VAL A 12 35.33 -21.26 -0.80
N GLY A 13 34.64 -20.26 -1.35
CA GLY A 13 34.00 -19.21 -0.56
C GLY A 13 32.79 -19.75 0.22
N PRO A 14 32.45 -19.16 1.38
CA PRO A 14 31.28 -19.58 2.14
C PRO A 14 30.00 -19.33 1.34
N VAL A 15 29.20 -20.37 1.16
CA VAL A 15 27.84 -20.25 0.64
C VAL A 15 26.99 -19.61 1.72
N VAL A 16 26.64 -18.33 1.53
CA VAL A 16 25.66 -17.64 2.36
C VAL A 16 24.27 -18.11 1.91
N VAL A 17 23.63 -18.96 2.72
CA VAL A 17 22.23 -19.33 2.52
C VAL A 17 21.37 -18.21 3.11
N ALA A 18 20.76 -17.39 2.25
CA ALA A 18 19.76 -16.43 2.68
C ALA A 18 18.48 -17.18 3.13
N PRO A 19 17.82 -16.77 4.22
CA PRO A 19 16.57 -17.38 4.62
C PRO A 19 15.51 -17.10 3.55
N LEU A 20 14.78 -18.15 3.13
CA LEU A 20 13.56 -17.97 2.35
C LEU A 20 12.53 -17.23 3.22
N ALA A 21 12.19 -16.01 2.85
CA ALA A 21 11.02 -15.34 3.39
C ALA A 21 9.77 -16.10 2.90
N VAL A 22 9.28 -17.04 3.71
CA VAL A 22 7.97 -17.65 3.49
C VAL A 22 6.94 -16.54 3.68
N ALA A 23 6.17 -16.23 2.63
CA ALA A 23 5.07 -15.28 2.73
C ALA A 23 4.02 -15.82 3.70
N LEU A 24 4.12 -15.44 4.97
CA LEU A 24 3.09 -15.73 5.96
C LEU A 24 1.78 -15.04 5.53
N PRO A 25 0.62 -15.59 5.90
CA PRO A 25 -0.63 -14.85 5.77
C PRO A 25 -0.47 -13.46 6.40
N ILE A 26 -1.02 -12.42 5.75
CA ILE A 26 -0.86 -11.01 6.14
C ILE A 26 -1.26 -10.78 7.62
N ALA A 27 -2.16 -11.60 8.15
CA ALA A 27 -2.64 -11.58 9.54
C ALA A 27 -1.96 -12.59 10.49
N GLY A 28 -0.95 -13.35 10.03
CA GLY A 28 -0.36 -14.46 10.80
C GLY A 28 -1.31 -15.65 10.98
N THR A 29 -0.94 -16.57 11.87
CA THR A 29 -1.70 -17.80 12.17
C THR A 29 -2.49 -17.72 13.48
N ALA A 30 -2.32 -16.65 14.26
CA ALA A 30 -3.00 -16.42 15.53
C ALA A 30 -3.90 -15.17 15.42
N PRO A 31 -5.21 -15.31 15.14
CA PRO A 31 -6.08 -14.18 14.80
C PRO A 31 -6.21 -13.10 15.88
N SER A 32 -5.99 -13.46 17.15
CA SER A 32 -6.03 -12.54 18.28
C SER A 32 -4.72 -11.79 18.52
N ALA A 33 -3.66 -12.12 17.77
CA ALA A 33 -2.33 -11.55 17.96
C ALA A 33 -1.81 -10.97 16.65
N ARG A 34 -1.19 -9.79 16.76
CA ARG A 34 -0.41 -9.25 15.65
C ARG A 34 0.93 -9.99 15.56
N PRO A 35 1.40 -10.38 14.36
CA PRO A 35 2.72 -10.99 14.22
C PRO A 35 3.84 -10.10 14.76
N GLU A 36 4.84 -10.70 15.38
CA GLU A 36 6.05 -9.99 15.80
C GLU A 36 6.77 -9.41 14.59
N GLY A 37 7.23 -8.16 14.71
CA GLY A 37 7.90 -7.44 13.61
C GLY A 37 6.97 -6.96 12.49
N ALA A 38 5.64 -7.07 12.64
CA ALA A 38 4.71 -6.53 11.64
C ALA A 38 4.90 -5.00 11.48
N PRO A 39 4.96 -4.47 10.25
CA PRO A 39 5.18 -3.04 10.02
C PRO A 39 4.08 -2.19 10.65
N THR A 40 4.44 -1.15 11.42
CA THR A 40 3.49 -0.20 12.00
C THR A 40 3.65 1.17 11.35
N ILE A 41 2.53 1.86 11.15
CA ILE A 41 2.53 3.26 10.71
C ILE A 41 2.64 4.12 11.97
N GLU A 42 3.80 4.73 12.19
CA GLU A 42 4.04 5.63 13.34
C GLU A 42 3.53 7.06 13.07
N GLN A 43 3.57 7.49 11.80
CA GLN A 43 3.09 8.79 11.33
C GLN A 43 2.47 8.63 9.95
N PHE A 44 1.40 9.39 9.72
CA PHE A 44 0.78 9.51 8.41
C PHE A 44 0.81 10.96 7.97
N ASP A 45 1.61 11.24 6.94
CA ASP A 45 1.61 12.53 6.27
C ASP A 45 0.72 12.43 5.02
N PRO A 46 -0.42 13.16 4.98
CA PRO A 46 -1.30 13.11 3.84
C PRO A 46 -0.55 13.55 2.57
N PRO A 47 -0.62 12.78 1.48
CA PRO A 47 0.04 13.15 0.23
C PRO A 47 -0.58 14.42 -0.35
N GLU A 48 0.17 15.14 -1.18
CA GLU A 48 -0.32 16.32 -1.91
C GLU A 48 -1.66 16.02 -2.62
N GLY A 49 -2.57 16.99 -2.58
CA GLY A 49 -3.91 16.84 -3.15
C GLY A 49 -4.87 15.96 -2.34
N TRP A 50 -4.53 15.59 -1.10
CA TRP A 50 -5.36 14.72 -0.25
C TRP A 50 -6.75 15.27 -0.05
N MET A 51 -6.87 16.54 0.36
CA MET A 51 -8.15 17.16 0.65
C MET A 51 -9.00 17.32 -0.60
N GLU A 52 -8.40 17.72 -1.71
CA GLU A 52 -9.06 17.87 -3.01
C GLU A 52 -9.64 16.54 -3.49
N ARG A 53 -8.89 15.43 -3.35
CA ARG A 53 -9.39 14.09 -3.63
C ARG A 53 -10.51 13.68 -2.68
N ALA A 54 -10.33 13.93 -1.38
CA ALA A 54 -11.31 13.58 -0.36
C ALA A 54 -12.63 14.36 -0.49
N LEU A 55 -12.59 15.57 -1.04
CA LEU A 55 -13.75 16.43 -1.30
C LEU A 55 -14.32 16.30 -2.72
N ARG A 56 -13.71 15.50 -3.60
CA ARG A 56 -14.19 15.31 -4.98
C ARG A 56 -15.68 14.98 -5.03
N GLY A 57 -16.41 15.68 -5.88
CA GLY A 57 -17.86 15.50 -6.04
C GLY A 57 -18.72 16.12 -4.93
N ILE A 58 -18.13 16.86 -3.99
CA ILE A 58 -18.87 17.67 -3.01
C ILE A 58 -18.94 19.10 -3.54
N SER A 59 -20.16 19.61 -3.70
CA SER A 59 -20.40 20.98 -4.14
C SER A 59 -20.15 21.97 -3.01
N GLU A 60 -19.70 23.17 -3.37
CA GLU A 60 -19.62 24.27 -2.42
C GLU A 60 -21.02 24.82 -2.05
N PRO A 61 -21.18 25.36 -0.83
CA PRO A 61 -20.19 25.40 0.25
C PRO A 61 -19.97 24.01 0.86
N ILE A 62 -18.72 23.70 1.24
CA ILE A 62 -18.41 22.43 1.89
C ILE A 62 -19.24 22.31 3.18
N PRO A 63 -20.06 21.26 3.33
CA PRO A 63 -20.88 21.10 4.52
C PRO A 63 -20.03 20.98 5.78
N GLY A 64 -20.48 21.60 6.87
CA GLY A 64 -19.91 21.34 8.20
C GLY A 64 -20.11 19.86 8.58
N GLY A 65 -19.15 19.31 9.33
CA GLY A 65 -19.13 17.89 9.72
C GLY A 65 -18.17 17.02 8.89
N LEU A 66 -17.45 17.59 7.92
CA LEU A 66 -16.42 16.90 7.13
C LEU A 66 -15.00 17.15 7.67
N GLU A 67 -14.87 17.83 8.82
CA GLU A 67 -13.58 18.15 9.43
C GLU A 67 -12.80 16.89 9.82
N PHE A 68 -13.50 15.76 10.05
CA PHE A 68 -12.89 14.45 10.35
C PHE A 68 -11.95 13.94 9.24
N LEU A 69 -12.06 14.47 8.01
CA LEU A 69 -11.16 14.12 6.91
C LEU A 69 -9.70 14.50 7.21
N GLN A 70 -9.47 15.44 8.12
CA GLN A 70 -8.14 15.84 8.59
C GLN A 70 -7.56 14.81 9.58
N ASP A 71 -8.42 14.18 10.38
CA ASP A 71 -8.02 13.26 11.46
C ASP A 71 -8.05 11.78 11.06
N GLN A 72 -8.47 11.49 9.82
CA GLN A 72 -8.62 10.11 9.33
C GLN A 72 -7.31 9.33 9.32
N GLY A 73 -6.16 9.98 9.17
CA GLY A 73 -4.87 9.30 9.05
C GLY A 73 -4.84 8.29 7.89
N ALA A 74 -4.13 7.18 8.09
CA ALA A 74 -3.97 6.12 7.10
C ALA A 74 -5.16 5.13 7.02
N TRP A 75 -6.29 5.43 7.66
CA TRP A 75 -7.42 4.51 7.71
C TRP A 75 -8.16 4.45 6.37
N PHE A 76 -8.45 3.24 5.91
CA PHE A 76 -9.32 3.05 4.75
C PHE A 76 -10.74 3.54 5.05
N THR A 77 -11.31 4.33 4.14
CA THR A 77 -12.72 4.74 4.21
C THR A 77 -13.41 4.60 2.85
N PRO A 78 -14.66 4.12 2.80
CA PRO A 78 -15.41 4.11 1.55
C PRO A 78 -15.83 5.51 1.08
N PHE A 79 -15.63 6.57 1.89
CA PHE A 79 -16.07 7.92 1.56
C PHE A 79 -15.21 8.61 0.48
N ASN A 80 -13.89 8.39 0.47
CA ASN A 80 -12.94 9.03 -0.44
C ASN A 80 -12.26 8.04 -1.40
N HIS A 81 -12.62 6.76 -1.34
CA HIS A 81 -12.17 5.73 -2.27
C HIS A 81 -13.26 5.41 -3.31
N PRO A 82 -12.89 5.09 -4.56
CA PRO A 82 -13.85 4.63 -5.56
C PRO A 82 -14.61 3.40 -5.05
N ASN A 83 -15.94 3.46 -5.08
CA ASN A 83 -16.83 2.37 -4.66
C ASN A 83 -17.57 1.79 -5.88
N ALA A 84 -18.87 2.07 -6.02
CA ALA A 84 -19.68 1.61 -7.15
C ALA A 84 -19.48 2.51 -8.39
N THR A 85 -19.68 1.93 -9.59
CA THR A 85 -19.59 2.62 -10.89
C THR A 85 -20.96 3.05 -11.43
N GLY A 86 -20.96 3.80 -12.53
CA GLY A 86 -22.18 4.19 -13.25
C GLY A 86 -23.11 5.06 -12.41
N ARG A 87 -24.41 4.71 -12.38
CA ARG A 87 -25.45 5.46 -11.63
C ARG A 87 -25.18 5.60 -10.12
N TYR A 88 -24.25 4.82 -9.58
CA TYR A 88 -23.91 4.82 -8.17
C TYR A 88 -22.56 5.50 -7.87
N ASP A 89 -21.81 5.93 -8.90
CA ASP A 89 -20.64 6.79 -8.74
C ASP A 89 -21.05 8.26 -8.55
N ILE A 90 -21.84 8.53 -7.50
CA ILE A 90 -22.43 9.85 -7.23
C ILE A 90 -21.39 10.95 -6.99
N ARG A 91 -20.14 10.58 -6.71
CA ARG A 91 -19.01 11.50 -6.48
C ARG A 91 -18.01 11.53 -7.64
N GLY A 92 -18.22 10.73 -8.69
CA GLY A 92 -17.34 10.65 -9.86
C GLY A 92 -15.91 10.20 -9.53
N LEU A 93 -15.74 9.28 -8.57
CA LEU A 93 -14.43 8.86 -8.06
C LEU A 93 -13.69 7.92 -9.02
N HIS A 94 -14.38 7.20 -9.92
CA HIS A 94 -13.75 6.28 -10.88
C HIS A 94 -13.09 6.98 -12.08
N GLY A 95 -13.25 8.30 -12.21
CA GLY A 95 -12.91 9.01 -13.44
C GLY A 95 -13.98 8.77 -14.51
N SER A 96 -14.17 9.74 -15.38
CA SER A 96 -15.29 9.78 -16.32
C SER A 96 -15.33 8.59 -17.30
N GLU A 97 -16.14 7.59 -16.99
CA GLU A 97 -16.94 6.86 -17.99
C GLU A 97 -18.41 7.23 -17.78
N GLY A 98 -18.70 8.52 -17.96
CA GLY A 98 -20.04 8.97 -18.31
C GLY A 98 -20.24 8.70 -19.80
N THR A 99 -20.64 7.50 -20.19
CA THR A 99 -21.40 7.32 -21.42
C THR A 99 -22.68 6.56 -21.10
N PRO A 100 -23.82 7.26 -20.93
CA PRO A 100 -25.11 6.59 -20.98
C PRO A 100 -25.32 6.15 -22.43
N SER A 101 -25.20 4.86 -22.70
CA SER A 101 -25.71 4.29 -23.94
C SER A 101 -27.21 4.06 -23.76
N GLY A 102 -27.99 4.80 -24.56
CA GLY A 102 -29.36 4.55 -25.04
C GLY A 102 -30.34 3.82 -24.15
#